data_AF-A0AAX4JL19-F1
#
_entry.id   AF-A0AAX4JL19-F1
#
_cell.length_a   1.000
_cell.length_b   1.000
_cell.length_c   1.000
_cell.angle_alpha   90.00
_cell.angle_beta   90.00
_cell.angle_gamma   90.00
#
_symmetry.space_group_name_H-M   'P 1'
#
loop_
_entity.id
_entity.type
_entity.pdbx_description
1 polymer ?
#
loop_
_entity_poly.entity_id
_entity_poly.type
_entity_poly.pdbx_seq_one_letter_code
_entity_poly.pdbx_strand_id
1 'polypeptide(L)'
;MLAKSVIILSVSTIGALAAATPQSNYQIQENNYDTLQITSADTHSDNYTYTIEDPVDDRYQDYPAHIYVDNVIEAPEHEWIDMMAEHHTVKLVNKCRTGKPVFLYQGHAQPRGSGTIQGPLLGGIAWMDNYDGVHCQSSGVNCGVVEFTLTNSQGKGMQNSADYSLLDGPGLGHHKFHYKMDFHFTGSCTKGPGGPCIGNSPQKCPGAYLGDKTEGGAPTQCLSDNTGITITFC
;
A
#
# COMPACT_ATOMS: atom_id res chain seq x y z
N MET A 1 26.21 -72.20 10.34
CA MET A 1 27.24 -71.16 10.09
C MET A 1 26.51 -69.90 9.65
N LEU A 2 26.27 -68.96 10.58
CA LEU A 2 25.64 -67.66 10.31
C LEU A 2 26.74 -66.62 10.12
N ALA A 3 26.81 -66.00 8.95
CA ALA A 3 27.64 -64.82 8.72
C ALA A 3 26.85 -63.57 9.10
N LYS A 4 27.29 -62.88 10.17
CA LYS A 4 26.83 -61.53 10.52
C LYS A 4 27.62 -60.53 9.69
N SER A 5 26.95 -59.84 8.78
CA SER A 5 27.52 -58.67 8.10
C SER A 5 27.39 -57.45 9.01
N VAL A 6 28.51 -56.81 9.31
CA VAL A 6 28.59 -55.51 10.01
C VAL A 6 28.88 -54.46 8.95
N ILE A 7 27.99 -53.48 8.80
CA ILE A 7 28.18 -52.32 7.93
C ILE A 7 28.60 -51.15 8.83
N ILE A 8 29.82 -50.65 8.61
CA ILE A 8 30.34 -49.43 9.24
C ILE A 8 30.13 -48.29 8.24
N LEU A 9 29.31 -47.30 8.62
CA LEU A 9 29.13 -46.06 7.88
C LEU A 9 29.95 -44.96 8.59
N SER A 10 31.03 -44.52 7.95
CA SER A 10 31.80 -43.35 8.36
C SER A 10 31.12 -42.08 7.83
N VAL A 11 30.75 -41.17 8.73
CA VAL A 11 30.24 -39.84 8.39
C VAL A 11 31.41 -38.86 8.41
N SER A 12 31.78 -38.37 7.23
CA SER A 12 32.72 -37.26 7.09
C SER A 12 31.95 -35.94 7.17
N THR A 13 32.16 -35.16 8.22
CA THR A 13 31.67 -33.78 8.30
C THR A 13 32.51 -32.88 7.39
N ILE A 14 31.92 -32.38 6.32
CA ILE A 14 32.47 -31.27 5.53
C ILE A 14 31.94 -29.98 6.16
N GLY A 15 32.83 -29.23 6.81
CA GLY A 15 32.55 -27.86 7.25
C GLY A 15 32.50 -26.93 6.05
N ALA A 16 31.35 -26.29 5.83
CA ALA A 16 31.22 -25.18 4.90
C ALA A 16 31.57 -23.88 5.63
N LEU A 17 32.65 -23.23 5.20
CA LEU A 17 32.95 -21.85 5.54
C LEU A 17 31.95 -20.95 4.79
N ALA A 18 31.01 -20.34 5.52
CA ALA A 18 30.17 -19.29 4.99
C ALA A 18 31.02 -18.01 4.85
N ALA A 19 31.24 -17.58 3.61
CA ALA A 19 31.76 -16.24 3.32
C ALA A 19 30.69 -15.22 3.69
N ALA A 20 30.99 -14.36 4.66
CA ALA A 20 30.16 -13.21 5.00
C ALA A 20 30.15 -12.24 3.81
N THR A 21 28.99 -12.07 3.18
CA THR A 21 28.75 -11.00 2.22
C THR A 21 28.59 -9.68 2.99
N PRO A 22 29.15 -8.56 2.49
CA PRO A 22 28.97 -7.27 3.12
C PRO A 22 27.50 -6.84 3.05
N GLN A 23 26.88 -6.64 4.21
CA GLN A 23 25.60 -5.94 4.29
C GLN A 23 25.83 -4.48 3.90
N SER A 24 25.38 -4.11 2.70
CA SER A 24 25.17 -2.71 2.36
C SER A 24 24.00 -2.19 3.18
N ASN A 25 24.31 -1.44 4.24
CA ASN A 25 23.35 -0.59 4.95
C ASN A 25 22.85 0.50 3.99
N TYR A 26 21.72 0.26 3.34
CA TYR A 26 20.93 1.34 2.76
C TYR A 26 20.16 2.00 3.89
N GLN A 27 20.71 3.08 4.44
CA GLN A 27 19.91 4.05 5.19
C GLN A 27 19.07 4.80 4.17
N ILE A 28 17.78 4.48 4.10
CA ILE A 28 16.81 5.34 3.43
C ILE A 28 16.75 6.60 4.28
N GLN A 29 17.37 7.67 3.79
CA GLN A 29 17.23 9.00 4.34
C GLN A 29 15.84 9.47 3.90
N GLU A 30 14.83 9.27 4.75
CA GLU A 30 13.54 9.89 4.56
C GLU A 30 13.72 11.40 4.71
N ASN A 31 13.65 12.11 3.59
CA ASN A 31 13.58 13.55 3.59
C ASN A 31 12.24 13.93 4.22
N ASN A 32 12.29 14.27 5.51
CA ASN A 32 11.23 14.94 6.25
C ASN A 32 10.76 16.16 5.44
N TYR A 33 9.59 16.03 4.81
CA TYR A 33 8.79 17.21 4.49
C TYR A 33 8.22 17.77 5.79
N ASP A 34 8.38 19.07 5.94
CA ASP A 34 8.12 19.92 7.09
C ASP A 34 7.06 19.44 8.09
N THR A 35 7.52 19.20 9.30
CA THR A 35 6.68 19.29 10.50
C THR A 35 6.39 20.76 10.75
N LEU A 36 5.22 21.23 10.30
CA LEU A 36 4.63 22.45 10.84
C LEU A 36 4.33 22.24 12.32
N GLN A 37 5.26 22.66 13.17
CA GLN A 37 5.01 22.84 14.59
C GLN A 37 4.01 23.98 14.76
N ILE A 38 2.73 23.63 14.90
CA ILE A 38 1.76 24.53 15.50
C ILE A 38 1.98 24.44 17.00
N THR A 39 2.81 25.32 17.52
CA THR A 39 2.80 25.64 18.96
C THR A 39 1.46 26.30 19.26
N SER A 40 0.61 25.60 20.01
CA SER A 40 -0.59 26.17 20.62
C SER A 40 -0.14 27.28 21.59
N ALA A 41 -0.24 28.53 21.16
CA ALA A 41 -0.12 29.68 22.06
C ALA A 41 -1.50 30.01 22.61
N ASP A 42 -1.49 30.28 23.91
CA ASP A 42 -2.62 30.54 24.80
C ASP A 42 -3.71 31.45 24.23
N THR A 43 -4.94 31.07 24.53
CA THR A 43 -6.10 31.96 24.52
C THR A 43 -5.90 33.08 25.55
N HIS A 44 -5.54 34.28 25.09
CA HIS A 44 -5.76 35.51 25.83
C HIS A 44 -6.46 36.52 24.93
N SER A 45 -7.71 36.81 25.27
CA SER A 45 -8.54 37.83 24.64
C SER A 45 -8.11 39.20 25.17
N ASP A 46 -7.42 39.98 24.35
CA ASP A 46 -7.29 41.42 24.58
C ASP A 46 -7.75 42.19 23.34
N ASN A 47 -8.82 42.95 23.53
CA ASN A 47 -9.33 43.95 22.60
C ASN A 47 -8.27 45.04 22.40
N TYR A 48 -7.66 45.09 21.22
CA TYR A 48 -6.92 46.26 20.76
C TYR A 48 -7.67 46.92 19.60
N THR A 49 -8.38 48.01 19.90
CA THR A 49 -8.83 48.98 18.89
C THR A 49 -7.63 49.81 18.46
N TYR A 50 -7.21 49.65 17.20
CA TYR A 50 -6.21 50.49 16.55
C TYR A 50 -6.95 51.60 15.79
N THR A 51 -6.89 52.84 16.27
CA THR A 51 -7.23 54.03 15.48
C THR A 51 -6.03 54.40 14.62
N ILE A 52 -6.17 54.28 13.30
CA ILE A 52 -5.22 54.82 12.33
C ILE A 52 -5.67 56.24 12.01
N GLU A 53 -5.00 57.22 12.62
CA GLU A 53 -4.94 58.58 12.10
C GLU A 53 -3.47 58.87 11.80
N ASP A 54 -3.08 58.83 10.53
CA ASP A 54 -2.01 59.69 10.00
C ASP A 54 -1.91 59.61 8.46
N PRO A 55 -1.34 60.64 7.81
CA PRO A 55 -1.78 61.14 6.52
C PRO A 55 -1.13 60.46 5.31
N VAL A 56 -1.87 60.47 4.20
CA VAL A 56 -1.44 60.00 2.87
C VAL A 56 -0.31 60.92 2.35
N ASP A 57 0.93 60.42 2.33
CA ASP A 57 2.04 61.00 1.57
C ASP A 57 2.10 60.36 0.18
N ASP A 58 1.63 61.10 -0.83
CA ASP A 58 1.35 60.63 -2.19
C ASP A 58 2.56 60.78 -3.14
N ARG A 59 3.77 60.44 -2.67
CA ARG A 59 5.01 60.68 -3.45
C ARG A 59 5.96 59.49 -3.51
N TYR A 60 5.42 58.31 -3.82
CA TYR A 60 6.23 57.16 -4.22
C TYR A 60 5.61 56.41 -5.42
N GLN A 61 5.36 57.15 -6.52
CA GLN A 61 5.13 56.57 -7.84
C GLN A 61 6.45 56.56 -8.62
N ASP A 62 7.26 55.50 -8.47
CA ASP A 62 8.06 54.86 -9.54
C ASP A 62 9.05 53.86 -8.94
N TYR A 63 8.59 52.65 -8.61
CA TYR A 63 9.45 51.47 -8.49
C TYR A 63 8.69 50.24 -9.02
N PRO A 64 9.29 49.41 -9.89
CA PRO A 64 8.66 48.21 -10.43
C PRO A 64 8.76 47.06 -9.41
N ALA A 65 8.10 47.21 -8.27
CA ALA A 65 8.04 46.20 -7.22
C ALA A 65 6.63 45.98 -6.65
N HIS A 66 5.59 46.49 -7.33
CA HIS A 66 4.20 46.32 -6.93
C HIS A 66 3.32 45.85 -8.08
N ILE A 67 3.62 44.67 -8.62
CA ILE A 67 2.61 43.84 -9.30
C ILE A 67 2.83 42.40 -8.86
N TYR A 68 2.62 42.09 -7.58
CA TYR A 68 2.35 40.73 -7.10
C TYR A 68 1.69 40.83 -5.71
N VAL A 69 0.60 41.58 -5.62
CA VAL A 69 -0.32 41.54 -4.48
C VAL A 69 -1.73 41.48 -5.05
N ASP A 70 -2.05 40.33 -5.62
CA ASP A 70 -3.41 39.75 -5.67
C ASP A 70 -3.38 38.37 -6.35
N ASN A 71 -2.59 37.46 -5.79
CA ASN A 71 -2.75 36.03 -6.03
C ASN A 71 -2.35 35.31 -4.74
N VAL A 72 -3.07 35.58 -3.66
CA VAL A 72 -3.28 34.54 -2.67
C VAL A 72 -4.09 33.48 -3.43
N ILE A 73 -3.40 32.46 -3.94
CA ILE A 73 -4.04 31.22 -4.35
C ILE A 73 -4.61 30.69 -3.05
N GLU A 74 -5.87 31.03 -2.75
CA GLU A 74 -6.67 30.29 -1.80
C GLU A 74 -6.58 28.84 -2.27
N ALA A 75 -5.84 28.01 -1.53
CA ALA A 75 -5.90 26.57 -1.74
C ALA A 75 -7.39 26.22 -1.62
N PRO A 76 -8.01 25.66 -2.67
CA PRO A 76 -9.45 25.58 -2.75
C PRO A 76 -9.91 24.72 -1.58
N GLU A 77 -10.70 25.34 -0.71
CA GLU A 77 -11.43 24.77 0.43
C GLU A 77 -12.27 23.52 0.10
N HIS A 78 -12.35 23.15 -1.18
CA HIS A 78 -12.95 21.91 -1.68
C HIS A 78 -12.12 20.64 -1.42
N GLU A 79 -10.78 20.71 -1.36
CA GLU A 79 -9.93 19.51 -1.28
C GLU A 79 -10.10 18.75 0.07
N TRP A 80 -10.40 19.48 1.15
CA TRP A 80 -10.61 18.90 2.48
C TRP A 80 -11.98 18.25 2.65
N ILE A 81 -13.02 18.77 1.98
CA ILE A 81 -14.38 18.22 2.04
C ILE A 81 -14.43 16.87 1.32
N ASP A 82 -13.74 16.74 0.18
CA ASP A 82 -13.72 15.52 -0.61
C ASP A 82 -12.93 14.38 0.07
N MET A 83 -11.82 14.68 0.75
CA MET A 83 -11.08 13.68 1.54
C MET A 83 -11.90 13.14 2.72
N MET A 84 -12.73 13.99 3.35
CA MET A 84 -13.63 13.57 4.43
C MET A 84 -14.83 12.77 3.93
N ALA A 85 -15.16 12.85 2.63
CA ALA A 85 -16.22 12.07 1.99
C ALA A 85 -15.72 10.75 1.38
N GLU A 86 -14.41 10.65 1.12
CA GLU A 86 -13.78 9.45 0.56
C GLU A 86 -13.93 8.26 1.50
N HIS A 87 -14.45 7.15 0.98
CA HIS A 87 -14.55 5.91 1.72
C HIS A 87 -14.51 4.70 0.78
N HIS A 88 -13.89 3.63 1.25
CA HIS A 88 -13.72 2.40 0.45
C HIS A 88 -14.07 1.17 1.27
N THR A 89 -14.84 0.26 0.68
CA THR A 89 -15.20 -1.00 1.34
C THR A 89 -14.34 -2.14 0.82
N VAL A 90 -13.61 -2.81 1.72
CA VAL A 90 -12.88 -4.03 1.44
C VAL A 90 -13.68 -5.21 1.98
N LYS A 91 -14.04 -6.14 1.10
CA LYS A 91 -14.75 -7.38 1.46
C LYS A 91 -13.86 -8.57 1.16
N LEU A 92 -13.48 -9.29 2.21
CA LEU A 92 -12.73 -10.54 2.12
C LEU A 92 -13.67 -11.75 2.25
N VAL A 93 -13.53 -12.71 1.35
CA VAL A 93 -14.32 -13.95 1.31
C VAL A 93 -13.40 -15.14 1.44
N ASN A 94 -13.59 -15.95 2.48
CA ASN A 94 -12.86 -17.21 2.66
C ASN A 94 -13.71 -18.41 2.24
N LYS A 95 -13.29 -19.13 1.21
CA LYS A 95 -13.86 -20.43 0.81
C LYS A 95 -12.88 -21.59 1.04
N CYS A 96 -11.69 -21.32 1.56
CA CYS A 96 -10.62 -22.30 1.78
C CYS A 96 -10.89 -23.26 2.94
N ARG A 97 -11.88 -22.97 3.79
CA ARG A 97 -12.24 -23.69 5.04
C ARG A 97 -11.18 -23.62 6.15
N THR A 98 -9.97 -23.15 5.86
CA THR A 98 -8.89 -22.85 6.80
C THR A 98 -8.37 -21.44 6.60
N GLY A 99 -7.56 -20.96 7.54
CA GLY A 99 -7.03 -19.61 7.54
C GLY A 99 -8.08 -18.52 7.76
N LYS A 100 -7.60 -17.28 7.85
CA LYS A 100 -8.40 -16.07 8.00
C LYS A 100 -7.92 -15.03 6.99
N PRO A 101 -8.77 -14.58 6.06
CA PRO A 101 -8.35 -13.56 5.13
C PRO A 101 -8.23 -12.24 5.88
N VAL A 102 -7.10 -11.56 5.67
CA VAL A 102 -6.78 -10.28 6.28
C VAL A 102 -6.15 -9.36 5.25
N PHE A 103 -6.14 -8.07 5.54
CA PHE A 103 -5.34 -7.10 4.81
C PHE A 103 -4.71 -6.08 5.75
N LEU A 104 -3.65 -5.42 5.27
CA LEU A 104 -3.10 -4.20 5.83
C LEU A 104 -2.89 -3.19 4.71
N TYR A 105 -2.56 -1.95 5.04
CA TYR A 105 -2.31 -0.89 4.07
C TYR A 105 -1.39 0.18 4.67
N GLN A 106 -0.95 1.14 3.86
CA GLN A 106 0.00 2.17 4.28
C GLN A 106 -0.50 2.93 5.52
N GLY A 107 0.41 3.15 6.48
CA GLY A 107 0.12 3.78 7.77
C GLY A 107 -0.65 2.90 8.76
N HIS A 108 -1.11 1.72 8.35
CA HIS A 108 -1.95 0.82 9.16
C HIS A 108 -1.43 -0.63 9.08
N ALA A 109 -0.27 -0.87 9.69
CA ALA A 109 0.44 -2.15 9.61
C ALA A 109 -0.23 -3.32 10.37
N GLN A 110 -1.25 -3.05 11.18
CA GLN A 110 -1.97 -4.10 11.90
C GLN A 110 -3.00 -4.78 10.97
N PRO A 111 -2.87 -6.10 10.70
CA PRO A 111 -3.79 -6.79 9.82
C PRO A 111 -5.23 -6.75 10.33
N ARG A 112 -6.18 -6.57 9.42
CA ARG A 112 -7.62 -6.49 9.71
C ARG A 112 -8.44 -7.30 8.71
N GLY A 113 -9.65 -7.68 9.10
CA GLY A 113 -10.62 -8.30 8.19
C GLY A 113 -11.38 -7.26 7.37
N SER A 114 -12.42 -7.71 6.66
CA SER A 114 -13.34 -6.87 5.90
C SER A 114 -13.81 -5.62 6.67
N GLY A 115 -14.04 -4.53 5.97
CA GLY A 115 -14.61 -3.31 6.55
C GLY A 115 -14.54 -2.12 5.60
N THR A 116 -15.08 -1.00 6.07
CA THR A 116 -15.00 0.29 5.38
C THR A 116 -13.85 1.11 5.96
N ILE A 117 -13.04 1.69 5.07
CA ILE A 117 -11.98 2.64 5.38
C ILE A 117 -12.49 4.04 5.04
N GLN A 118 -12.24 4.99 5.93
CA GLN A 118 -12.49 6.42 5.70
C GLN A 118 -11.18 7.03 5.16
N GLY A 119 -11.28 7.76 4.07
CA GLY A 119 -10.13 8.24 3.29
C GLY A 119 -9.53 7.20 2.35
N PRO A 120 -8.41 7.56 1.68
CA PRO A 120 -7.77 6.71 0.68
C PRO A 120 -7.14 5.47 1.31
N LEU A 121 -7.14 4.36 0.56
CA LEU A 121 -6.48 3.11 0.93
C LEU A 121 -5.31 2.88 -0.02
N LEU A 122 -4.11 3.25 0.41
CA LEU A 122 -2.89 3.15 -0.40
C LEU A 122 -2.07 1.92 -0.02
N GLY A 123 -1.54 1.20 -1.02
CA GLY A 123 -0.64 0.06 -0.80
C GLY A 123 -1.26 -1.06 0.04
N GLY A 124 -2.53 -1.36 -0.19
CA GLY A 124 -3.24 -2.46 0.44
C GLY A 124 -2.69 -3.82 0.00
N ILE A 125 -2.53 -4.74 0.94
CA ILE A 125 -2.09 -6.12 0.67
C ILE A 125 -3.03 -7.06 1.40
N ALA A 126 -3.71 -7.96 0.68
CA ALA A 126 -4.60 -8.96 1.24
C ALA A 126 -4.07 -10.39 1.05
N TRP A 127 -4.15 -11.21 2.10
CA TRP A 127 -3.67 -12.60 2.10
C TRP A 127 -4.49 -13.48 3.06
N MET A 128 -4.21 -14.79 3.06
CA MET A 128 -4.76 -15.74 4.02
C MET A 128 -3.81 -15.91 5.21
N ASP A 129 -4.14 -15.30 6.35
CA ASP A 129 -3.40 -15.50 7.60
C ASP A 129 -3.69 -16.89 8.19
N ASN A 130 -2.69 -17.51 8.81
CA ASN A 130 -2.79 -18.84 9.41
C ASN A 130 -3.40 -19.91 8.47
N TYR A 131 -3.03 -19.88 7.19
CA TYR A 131 -3.47 -20.89 6.23
C TYR A 131 -2.85 -22.25 6.53
N ASP A 132 -3.64 -23.32 6.48
CA ASP A 132 -3.17 -24.63 6.91
C ASP A 132 -2.03 -25.17 6.02
N GLY A 133 -1.00 -25.72 6.65
CA GLY A 133 0.20 -26.23 5.98
C GLY A 133 1.11 -25.16 5.35
N VAL A 134 0.83 -23.87 5.54
CA VAL A 134 1.61 -22.77 4.96
C VAL A 134 1.87 -21.68 5.99
N HIS A 135 3.11 -21.23 6.12
CA HIS A 135 3.49 -20.17 7.05
C HIS A 135 3.45 -18.80 6.36
N CYS A 136 2.23 -18.31 6.07
CA CYS A 136 2.02 -16.94 5.62
C CYS A 136 2.36 -15.97 6.76
N GLN A 137 3.21 -15.00 6.48
CA GLN A 137 3.60 -13.95 7.43
C GLN A 137 2.87 -12.64 7.12
N SER A 138 3.17 -11.59 7.88
CA SER A 138 2.60 -10.25 7.66
C SER A 138 2.84 -9.78 6.21
N SER A 139 1.87 -9.05 5.66
CA SER A 139 1.85 -8.65 4.24
C SER A 139 1.92 -9.84 3.28
N GLY A 140 1.50 -11.03 3.71
CA GLY A 140 1.48 -12.24 2.91
C GLY A 140 2.86 -12.74 2.49
N VAL A 141 3.92 -12.44 3.24
CA VAL A 141 5.25 -13.03 2.99
C VAL A 141 5.13 -14.57 2.99
N ASN A 142 5.79 -15.21 2.02
CA ASN A 142 5.67 -16.64 1.67
C ASN A 142 4.34 -17.07 1.00
N CYS A 143 3.41 -16.16 0.74
CA CYS A 143 2.09 -16.47 0.21
C CYS A 143 1.67 -15.54 -0.92
N GLY A 144 0.76 -16.01 -1.77
CA GLY A 144 0.18 -15.20 -2.83
C GLY A 144 -0.73 -14.14 -2.23
N VAL A 145 -0.66 -12.93 -2.79
CA VAL A 145 -1.42 -11.78 -2.29
C VAL A 145 -2.22 -11.13 -3.40
N VAL A 146 -3.23 -10.36 -2.99
CA VAL A 146 -3.83 -9.33 -3.83
C VAL A 146 -3.32 -7.98 -3.32
N GLU A 147 -2.60 -7.26 -4.17
CA GLU A 147 -2.16 -5.89 -3.92
C GLU A 147 -3.21 -4.93 -4.49
N PHE A 148 -3.51 -3.83 -3.79
CA PHE A 148 -4.54 -2.90 -4.23
C PHE A 148 -4.37 -1.49 -3.68
N THR A 149 -4.82 -0.51 -4.46
CA THR A 149 -4.99 0.89 -4.05
C THR A 149 -6.42 1.30 -4.37
N LEU A 150 -7.11 1.93 -3.41
CA LEU A 150 -8.43 2.50 -3.60
C LEU A 150 -8.37 3.98 -3.27
N THR A 151 -8.77 4.81 -4.25
CA THR A 151 -8.80 6.26 -4.08
C THR A 151 -9.82 6.89 -5.03
N ASN A 152 -10.37 8.03 -4.63
CA ASN A 152 -11.23 8.85 -5.47
C ASN A 152 -10.47 9.47 -6.65
N SER A 153 -11.22 9.80 -7.69
CA SER A 153 -10.73 10.29 -8.99
C SER A 153 -9.93 11.59 -8.94
N GLN A 154 -9.98 12.32 -7.81
CA GLN A 154 -9.17 13.51 -7.56
C GLN A 154 -7.91 13.23 -6.72
N GLY A 155 -7.60 11.97 -6.38
CA GLY A 155 -6.49 11.57 -5.53
C GLY A 155 -5.10 11.76 -6.15
N LYS A 156 -4.74 12.97 -6.57
CA LYS A 156 -3.40 13.37 -7.05
C LYS A 156 -2.90 12.59 -8.27
N GLY A 157 -3.81 12.21 -9.17
CA GLY A 157 -3.48 11.43 -10.37
C GLY A 157 -3.31 9.93 -10.12
N MET A 158 -3.62 9.45 -8.91
CA MET A 158 -3.76 8.04 -8.61
C MET A 158 -5.15 7.54 -9.04
N GLN A 159 -5.26 6.23 -9.23
CA GLN A 159 -6.51 5.56 -9.59
C GLN A 159 -6.64 4.28 -8.79
N ASN A 160 -7.86 3.75 -8.71
CA ASN A 160 -8.06 2.43 -8.13
C ASN A 160 -7.30 1.40 -8.96
N SER A 161 -6.48 0.60 -8.31
CA SER A 161 -5.69 -0.45 -8.94
C SER A 161 -5.69 -1.70 -8.07
N ALA A 162 -5.65 -2.87 -8.70
CA ALA A 162 -5.48 -4.13 -8.02
C ALA A 162 -4.82 -5.16 -8.93
N ASP A 163 -4.02 -6.03 -8.35
CA ASP A 163 -3.34 -7.12 -9.05
C ASP A 163 -3.06 -8.29 -8.11
N TYR A 164 -2.65 -9.42 -8.71
CA TYR A 164 -2.10 -10.53 -7.96
C TYR A 164 -0.58 -10.40 -7.94
N SER A 165 0.02 -10.69 -6.80
CA SER A 165 1.47 -10.71 -6.66
C SER A 165 1.95 -12.08 -6.20
N LEU A 166 2.83 -12.65 -7.02
CA LEU A 166 3.58 -13.89 -6.82
C LEU A 166 5.07 -13.63 -7.07
N LEU A 167 5.52 -12.42 -6.71
CA LEU A 167 6.91 -12.01 -6.79
C LEU A 167 7.74 -12.76 -5.76
N ASP A 168 8.83 -13.41 -6.19
CA ASP A 168 9.61 -14.32 -5.36
C ASP A 168 11.11 -14.01 -5.26
N GLY A 169 11.51 -12.87 -5.80
CA GLY A 169 12.88 -12.38 -5.77
C GLY A 169 13.32 -11.83 -4.40
N PRO A 170 14.63 -11.59 -4.22
CA PRO A 170 15.18 -11.00 -3.00
C PRO A 170 14.52 -9.65 -2.68
N GLY A 171 13.94 -9.53 -1.47
CA GLY A 171 13.25 -8.31 -1.03
C GLY A 171 11.82 -8.14 -1.55
N LEU A 172 11.30 -9.09 -2.34
CA LEU A 172 9.95 -9.02 -2.92
C LEU A 172 8.93 -9.90 -2.18
N GLY A 173 9.14 -10.15 -0.89
CA GLY A 173 8.19 -10.86 -0.03
C GLY A 173 8.07 -12.38 -0.23
N HIS A 174 8.78 -12.97 -1.20
CA HIS A 174 8.71 -14.41 -1.49
C HIS A 174 7.26 -14.90 -1.68
N HIS A 175 6.42 -14.14 -2.39
CA HIS A 175 5.01 -14.45 -2.59
C HIS A 175 4.84 -15.71 -3.46
N LYS A 176 4.29 -16.78 -2.88
CA LYS A 176 4.13 -18.09 -3.56
C LYS A 176 2.66 -18.48 -3.67
N PHE A 177 2.31 -19.11 -4.79
CA PHE A 177 0.95 -19.61 -4.98
C PHE A 177 0.66 -20.78 -4.04
N HIS A 178 -0.25 -20.56 -3.08
CA HIS A 178 -0.71 -21.59 -2.13
C HIS A 178 -2.22 -21.83 -2.17
N TYR A 179 -2.99 -20.85 -2.65
CA TYR A 179 -4.44 -20.89 -2.75
C TYR A 179 -4.89 -20.09 -3.96
N LYS A 180 -6.10 -20.42 -4.46
CA LYS A 180 -6.73 -19.63 -5.52
C LYS A 180 -7.15 -18.27 -4.97
N MET A 181 -7.02 -17.25 -5.80
CA MET A 181 -7.42 -15.88 -5.46
C MET A 181 -8.28 -15.33 -6.60
N ASP A 182 -9.24 -14.51 -6.28
CA ASP A 182 -10.00 -13.71 -7.23
C ASP A 182 -10.34 -12.35 -6.63
N PHE A 183 -10.48 -11.34 -7.47
CA PHE A 183 -10.98 -10.04 -7.02
C PHE A 183 -11.85 -9.35 -8.07
N HIS A 184 -12.70 -8.45 -7.60
CA HIS A 184 -13.35 -7.46 -8.45
C HIS A 184 -13.58 -6.18 -7.66
N PHE A 185 -13.49 -5.05 -8.34
CA PHE A 185 -13.93 -3.78 -7.80
C PHE A 185 -15.45 -3.78 -7.59
N THR A 186 -15.94 -2.95 -6.68
CA THR A 186 -17.36 -2.76 -6.39
C THR A 186 -17.73 -1.28 -6.38
N GLY A 187 -19.01 -0.97 -6.56
CA GLY A 187 -19.50 0.40 -6.71
C GLY A 187 -19.78 0.70 -8.18
N SER A 188 -19.46 1.91 -8.64
CA SER A 188 -19.57 2.29 -10.06
C SER A 188 -18.49 1.67 -10.94
N CYS A 189 -17.37 1.21 -10.35
CA CYS A 189 -16.39 0.37 -11.01
C CYS A 189 -16.56 -1.10 -10.58
N THR A 190 -16.75 -1.99 -11.55
CA THR A 190 -16.94 -3.44 -11.32
C THR A 190 -15.95 -4.32 -12.08
N LYS A 191 -14.83 -3.73 -12.55
CA LYS A 191 -13.79 -4.47 -13.27
C LYS A 191 -13.13 -5.50 -12.36
N GLY A 192 -12.73 -6.62 -12.95
CA GLY A 192 -11.86 -7.61 -12.33
C GLY A 192 -10.66 -7.93 -13.24
N PRO A 193 -9.79 -8.86 -12.81
CA PRO A 193 -8.52 -9.19 -13.48
C PRO A 193 -8.64 -9.97 -14.79
N GLY A 194 -9.85 -10.16 -15.31
CA GLY A 194 -10.10 -11.02 -16.47
C GLY A 194 -10.15 -12.51 -16.15
N GLY A 195 -9.91 -12.90 -14.89
CA GLY A 195 -10.08 -14.26 -14.38
C GLY A 195 -9.36 -14.50 -13.04
N PRO A 196 -9.71 -15.59 -12.34
CA PRO A 196 -9.09 -15.92 -11.06
C PRO A 196 -7.62 -16.33 -11.24
N CYS A 197 -6.82 -16.04 -10.23
CA CYS A 197 -5.50 -16.64 -10.07
C CYS A 197 -5.61 -18.07 -9.53
N ILE A 198 -5.24 -19.05 -10.37
CA ILE A 198 -5.33 -20.48 -10.11
C ILE A 198 -3.97 -21.20 -10.24
N GLY A 199 -2.87 -20.47 -10.35
CA GLY A 199 -1.52 -21.04 -10.34
C GLY A 199 -0.43 -19.99 -10.60
N ASN A 200 0.83 -20.41 -10.55
CA ASN A 200 1.99 -19.53 -10.76
C ASN A 200 2.43 -19.47 -12.23
N SER A 201 1.59 -18.90 -13.11
CA SER A 201 1.97 -18.57 -14.49
C SER A 201 1.02 -17.51 -15.08
N PRO A 202 1.40 -16.75 -16.13
CA PRO A 202 0.55 -15.71 -16.70
C PRO A 202 -0.82 -16.23 -17.18
N GLN A 203 -0.87 -17.46 -17.70
CA GLN A 203 -2.11 -18.08 -18.18
C GLN A 203 -3.01 -18.55 -17.02
N LYS A 204 -2.42 -18.87 -15.87
CA LYS A 204 -3.15 -19.32 -14.68
C LYS A 204 -3.43 -18.18 -13.70
N CYS A 205 -2.81 -17.03 -13.88
CA CYS A 205 -2.95 -15.86 -13.02
C CYS A 205 -2.89 -14.61 -13.89
N PRO A 206 -3.99 -14.27 -14.58
CA PRO A 206 -4.01 -13.17 -15.54
C PRO A 206 -3.67 -11.84 -14.86
N GLY A 207 -2.75 -11.08 -15.46
CA GLY A 207 -2.35 -9.75 -14.98
C GLY A 207 -1.41 -9.76 -13.75
N ALA A 208 -1.01 -10.93 -13.25
CA ALA A 208 -0.19 -11.03 -12.05
C ALA A 208 1.27 -10.62 -12.27
N TYR A 209 1.87 -10.08 -11.21
CA TYR A 209 3.32 -9.95 -11.10
C TYR A 209 3.93 -11.29 -10.66
N LEU A 210 4.94 -11.77 -11.39
CA LEU A 210 5.45 -13.14 -11.27
C LEU A 210 6.99 -13.17 -11.27
N GLY A 211 7.57 -14.05 -10.48
CA GLY A 211 9.01 -14.34 -10.52
C GLY A 211 9.86 -13.33 -9.74
N ASP A 212 11.14 -13.22 -10.10
CA ASP A 212 12.14 -12.52 -9.30
C ASP A 212 12.25 -11.01 -9.60
N LYS A 213 11.32 -10.48 -10.39
CA LYS A 213 11.38 -9.14 -10.97
C LYS A 213 10.01 -8.47 -10.97
N THR A 214 10.00 -7.16 -10.77
CA THR A 214 8.78 -6.34 -10.69
C THR A 214 8.18 -5.98 -12.07
N GLU A 215 8.71 -6.53 -13.16
CA GLU A 215 8.18 -6.30 -14.50
C GLU A 215 7.14 -7.35 -14.93
N GLY A 216 6.25 -6.98 -15.84
CA GLY A 216 5.40 -7.93 -16.57
C GLY A 216 3.99 -8.16 -16.00
N GLY A 217 3.68 -7.63 -14.82
CA GLY A 217 2.29 -7.55 -14.33
C GLY A 217 1.49 -6.47 -15.06
N ALA A 218 0.16 -6.59 -14.99
CA ALA A 218 -0.77 -5.64 -15.59
C ALA A 218 -1.95 -5.43 -14.63
N PRO A 219 -1.87 -4.44 -13.72
CA PRO A 219 -2.91 -4.24 -12.72
C PRO A 219 -4.24 -3.87 -13.38
N THR A 220 -5.32 -4.35 -12.78
CA THR A 220 -6.67 -3.93 -13.14
C THR A 220 -6.90 -2.54 -12.60
N GLN A 221 -7.33 -1.62 -13.46
CA GLN A 221 -7.44 -0.22 -13.11
C GLN A 221 -8.82 0.36 -13.42
N CYS A 222 -9.29 1.26 -12.56
CA CYS A 222 -10.46 2.06 -12.84
C CYS A 222 -10.53 3.41 -12.11
N LEU A 223 -11.21 4.35 -12.77
CA LEU A 223 -11.48 5.69 -12.29
C LEU A 223 -12.92 5.75 -11.80
N SER A 224 -13.10 5.76 -10.48
CA SER A 224 -14.40 5.90 -9.84
C SER A 224 -14.21 6.23 -8.37
N ASP A 225 -15.03 7.12 -7.85
CA ASP A 225 -15.04 7.45 -6.44
C ASP A 225 -15.69 6.32 -5.62
N ASN A 226 -15.27 6.25 -4.35
CA ASN A 226 -15.72 5.34 -3.32
C ASN A 226 -15.76 3.87 -3.78
N THR A 227 -14.82 3.52 -4.66
CA THR A 227 -14.68 2.17 -5.20
C THR A 227 -14.30 1.22 -4.07
N GLY A 228 -15.07 0.15 -3.90
CA GLY A 228 -14.70 -0.94 -3.02
C GLY A 228 -13.98 -2.07 -3.78
N ILE A 229 -13.58 -3.10 -3.05
CA ILE A 229 -13.05 -4.34 -3.63
C ILE A 229 -13.58 -5.54 -2.88
N THR A 230 -13.98 -6.58 -3.61
CA THR A 230 -14.23 -7.90 -3.05
C THR A 230 -13.10 -8.83 -3.47
N ILE A 231 -12.44 -9.46 -2.49
CA ILE A 231 -11.34 -10.39 -2.68
C ILE A 231 -11.80 -11.75 -2.15
N THR A 232 -11.70 -12.79 -2.98
CA THR A 232 -12.10 -14.15 -2.66
C THR A 232 -10.91 -15.08 -2.69
N PHE A 233 -10.80 -15.92 -1.66
CA PHE A 233 -9.83 -16.99 -1.57
C PHE A 233 -10.55 -18.35 -1.64
N CYS A 234 -10.06 -19.28 -2.48
CA CYS A 234 -10.53 -20.68 -2.72
C CYS A 234 -12.03 -20.95 -3.08
#